data_AF-A0A8J6C8D1-F1
#
_entry.id   AF-A0A8J6C8D1-F1
#
_cell.length_a   1.000
_cell.length_b   1.000
_cell.length_c   1.000
_cell.angle_alpha   90.00
_cell.angle_beta   90.00
_cell.angle_gamma   90.00
#
_symmetry.space_group_name_H-M   'P 1'
#
loop_
_entity.id
_entity.type
_entity.pdbx_description
1 polymer ?
#
loop_
_entity_poly.entity_id
_entity_poly.type
_entity_poly.pdbx_seq_one_letter_code
_entity_poly.pdbx_strand_id
1 'polypeptide(L)'
;MPIRFCNPRHHSRTGVTRFKNYTQYIPLSIYDLQTWMGSPSIFVYDCSNAGLIVKSFKQFALQREQELEVAAINPSHPLAQMPLPPSMKNCIQLAACDAEELLPMNPDLPADLFTSCLTTPIKIALRWFCMQKSVKLVPGVTLDLIEK
;
A
#
# COMPACT_ATOMS: atom_id res chain seq x y z
N MET A 1 -12.13 -6.12 -6.28
CA MET A 1 -11.48 -5.35 -7.37
C MET A 1 -10.22 -4.73 -6.82
N PRO A 2 -9.04 -4.91 -7.45
CA PRO A 2 -7.81 -4.27 -7.01
C PRO A 2 -7.91 -2.77 -7.27
N ILE A 3 -7.86 -1.96 -6.21
CA ILE A 3 -7.72 -0.51 -6.31
C ILE A 3 -6.28 -0.25 -6.74
N ARG A 4 -6.07 0.22 -7.98
CA ARG A 4 -4.75 0.71 -8.40
C ARG A 4 -4.50 2.06 -7.75
N PHE A 5 -3.54 2.10 -6.84
CA PHE A 5 -3.06 3.33 -6.23
C PHE A 5 -2.04 4.01 -7.17
N CYS A 6 -2.31 5.23 -7.59
CA CYS A 6 -1.31 6.09 -8.24
C CYS A 6 -0.53 6.91 -7.21
N ASN A 7 0.71 7.24 -7.59
CA ASN A 7 1.74 7.84 -6.74
C ASN A 7 1.16 8.88 -5.77
N PRO A 8 1.27 8.67 -4.45
CA PRO A 8 0.72 9.59 -3.46
C PRO A 8 1.32 10.99 -3.64
N ARG A 9 0.45 12.00 -3.81
CA ARG A 9 0.87 13.41 -3.80
C ARG A 9 1.04 13.88 -2.35
N HIS A 10 1.89 14.89 -2.13
CA HIS A 10 2.23 15.48 -0.81
C HIS A 10 1.06 15.77 0.16
N HIS A 11 -0.20 15.75 -0.30
CA HIS A 11 -1.41 15.99 0.50
C HIS A 11 -2.15 14.73 0.98
N SER A 12 -1.47 13.63 1.28
CA SER A 12 -2.11 12.43 1.88
C SER A 12 -3.26 11.85 1.04
N ARG A 13 -3.20 12.01 -0.29
CA ARG A 13 -4.20 11.51 -1.25
C ARG A 13 -3.57 10.44 -2.11
N THR A 14 -4.21 9.29 -2.21
CA THR A 14 -3.86 8.26 -3.18
C THR A 14 -4.71 8.42 -4.43
N GLY A 15 -4.15 8.20 -5.62
CA GLY A 15 -4.97 8.25 -6.84
C GLY A 15 -5.68 6.93 -7.08
N VAL A 16 -6.98 6.94 -7.38
CA VAL A 16 -7.76 5.77 -7.81
C VAL A 16 -8.38 6.06 -9.17
N THR A 17 -8.31 5.13 -10.12
CA THR A 17 -8.84 5.33 -11.47
C THR A 17 -10.38 5.46 -11.48
N ARG A 18 -10.92 6.47 -12.18
CA ARG A 18 -12.37 6.69 -12.30
C ARG A 18 -13.06 5.57 -13.07
N PHE A 19 -14.09 4.98 -12.45
CA PHE A 19 -14.83 3.80 -12.91
C PHE A 19 -15.56 3.94 -14.27
N LYS A 20 -15.85 5.16 -14.75
CA LYS A 20 -16.68 5.34 -15.96
C LYS A 20 -15.90 5.29 -17.27
N ASN A 21 -14.70 5.87 -17.35
CA ASN A 21 -13.97 6.01 -18.62
C ASN A 21 -12.46 5.69 -18.53
N TYR A 22 -11.92 5.31 -17.36
CA TYR A 22 -10.49 4.99 -17.15
C TYR A 22 -9.47 6.05 -17.58
N THR A 23 -9.93 7.27 -17.89
CA THR A 23 -9.09 8.35 -18.45
C THR A 23 -8.58 9.32 -17.39
N GLN A 24 -9.09 9.24 -16.15
CA GLN A 24 -8.77 10.18 -15.08
C GLN A 24 -8.55 9.45 -13.75
N TYR A 25 -7.54 9.91 -13.01
CA TYR A 25 -7.32 9.51 -11.63
C TYR A 25 -8.08 10.46 -10.69
N ILE A 26 -8.95 9.90 -9.86
CA ILE A 26 -9.64 10.62 -8.79
C ILE A 26 -8.84 10.45 -7.51
N PRO A 27 -8.52 11.53 -6.78
CA PRO A 27 -7.92 11.40 -5.46
C PRO A 27 -8.89 10.73 -4.48
N LEU A 28 -8.44 9.67 -3.82
CA LEU A 28 -9.10 9.05 -2.68
C LEU A 28 -8.37 9.45 -1.39
N SER A 29 -9.15 9.86 -0.39
CA SER A 29 -8.63 10.16 0.95
C SER A 29 -8.33 8.87 1.69
N ILE A 30 -7.21 8.83 2.42
CA ILE A 30 -6.89 7.72 3.33
C ILE A 30 -7.90 7.62 4.47
N TYR A 31 -8.47 8.74 4.90
CA TYR A 31 -9.53 8.75 5.91
C TYR A 31 -10.78 7.97 5.45
N ASP A 32 -11.22 8.20 4.20
CA ASP A 32 -12.37 7.49 3.62
C ASP A 32 -12.07 6.00 3.45
N LEU A 33 -10.85 5.67 3.00
CA LEU A 33 -10.39 4.29 2.88
C LEU A 33 -10.46 3.54 4.22
N GLN A 34 -10.02 4.18 5.30
CA GLN A 34 -10.12 3.62 6.65
C GLN A 34 -11.58 3.37 7.05
N THR A 35 -12.47 4.32 6.77
CA THR A 35 -13.90 4.20 7.08
C THR A 35 -14.55 3.03 6.34
N TRP A 36 -14.22 2.84 5.07
CA TRP A 36 -14.83 1.79 4.25
C TRP A 36 -14.33 0.39 4.58
N MET A 37 -13.04 0.26 4.88
CA MET A 37 -12.41 -1.04 5.14
C MET A 37 -12.58 -1.50 6.59
N GLY A 38 -12.60 -0.57 7.54
CA GLY A 38 -12.68 -0.88 8.97
C GLY A 38 -11.47 -1.65 9.50
N SER A 39 -11.67 -2.31 10.64
CA SER A 39 -10.66 -3.00 11.44
C SER A 39 -11.22 -4.35 11.92
N PRO A 40 -10.44 -5.44 11.95
CA PRO A 40 -9.03 -5.54 11.56
C PRO A 40 -8.85 -5.62 10.03
N SER A 41 -7.77 -5.03 9.50
CA SER A 41 -7.49 -5.05 8.06
C SER A 41 -5.99 -5.06 7.74
N ILE A 42 -5.64 -5.59 6.57
CA ILE A 42 -4.27 -5.55 6.04
C ILE A 42 -4.26 -4.80 4.71
N PHE A 43 -3.30 -3.91 4.54
CA PHE A 43 -3.12 -3.14 3.32
C PHE A 43 -1.71 -3.39 2.77
N VAL A 44 -1.64 -3.53 1.45
CA VAL A 44 -0.39 -3.72 0.70
C VAL A 44 -0.32 -2.62 -0.35
N TYR A 45 0.71 -1.78 -0.26
CA TYR A 45 0.94 -0.64 -1.15
C TYR A 45 2.15 -0.92 -2.04
N ASP A 46 1.87 -1.40 -3.25
CA ASP A 46 2.88 -1.62 -4.30
C ASP A 46 2.90 -0.43 -5.27
N CYS A 47 3.52 0.65 -4.83
CA CYS A 47 3.73 1.86 -5.62
C CYS A 47 4.96 2.63 -5.13
N SER A 48 5.50 3.51 -5.98
CA SER A 48 6.49 4.50 -5.54
C SER A 48 5.92 5.38 -4.42
N ASN A 49 6.79 5.96 -3.61
CA ASN A 49 6.46 6.84 -2.49
C ASN A 49 5.44 6.23 -1.49
N ALA A 50 5.31 4.89 -1.42
CA ALA A 50 4.30 4.20 -0.61
C ALA A 50 4.40 4.53 0.89
N GLY A 51 5.59 4.88 1.38
CA GLY A 51 5.80 5.35 2.75
C GLY A 51 4.96 6.58 3.13
N LEU A 52 4.58 7.43 2.16
CA LEU A 52 3.64 8.54 2.40
C LEU A 52 2.27 8.03 2.84
N ILE A 53 1.77 6.96 2.21
CA ILE A 53 0.47 6.39 2.52
C ILE A 53 0.43 5.88 3.95
N VAL A 54 1.48 5.16 4.38
CA VAL A 54 1.60 4.63 5.74
C VAL A 54 1.67 5.76 6.77
N LYS A 55 2.46 6.81 6.49
CA LYS A 55 2.56 8.01 7.36
C LYS A 55 1.20 8.69 7.51
N SER A 56 0.50 8.94 6.41
CA SER A 56 -0.83 9.54 6.41
C SER A 56 -1.87 8.66 7.11
N PHE A 57 -1.84 7.33 6.89
CA PHE A 57 -2.74 6.40 7.56
C PHE A 57 -2.61 6.49 9.08
N LYS A 58 -1.38 6.46 9.58
CA LYS A 58 -1.10 6.59 11.02
C LYS A 58 -1.61 7.92 11.57
N GLN A 59 -1.37 9.03 10.86
CA GLN A 59 -1.85 10.34 11.28
C GLN A 59 -3.38 10.39 11.38
N PHE A 60 -4.10 9.92 10.36
CA PHE A 60 -5.56 9.91 10.38
C PHE A 60 -6.15 8.93 11.39
N ALA A 61 -5.46 7.81 11.66
CA ALA A 61 -5.87 6.88 12.71
C ALA A 61 -5.77 7.53 14.10
N LEU A 62 -4.67 8.24 14.39
CA LEU A 62 -4.49 8.97 15.65
C LEU A 62 -5.51 10.10 15.81
N GLN A 63 -5.75 10.87 14.75
CA GLN A 63 -6.76 11.93 14.75
C GLN A 63 -8.15 11.35 15.05
N ARG A 64 -8.52 10.24 14.41
CA ARG A 64 -9.80 9.56 14.68
C ARG A 64 -9.93 9.10 16.13
N GLU A 65 -8.87 8.58 16.74
CA GLU A 65 -8.90 8.20 18.15
C GLU A 65 -9.10 9.40 19.08
N GLN A 66 -8.44 10.52 18.81
CA GLN A 66 -8.65 11.76 19.57
C GLN A 66 -10.09 12.29 19.43
N GLU A 67 -10.66 12.24 18.22
CA GLU A 67 -12.06 12.63 17.97
C GLU A 67 -13.05 11.76 18.77
N LEU A 68 -12.75 10.46 18.92
CA LEU A 68 -13.55 9.53 19.73
C LEU A 68 -13.44 9.83 21.23
N GLU A 69 -12.24 10.13 21.72
CA GLU A 69 -12.02 10.51 23.13
C GLU A 69 -12.79 11.79 23.48
N VAL A 70 -12.76 12.80 22.61
CA VAL A 70 -13.52 14.05 22.80
C VAL A 70 -15.03 13.79 22.78
N ALA A 71 -15.53 12.95 21.87
CA ALA A 71 -16.95 12.61 21.79
C ALA A 71 -17.44 11.81 23.02
N ALA A 72 -16.56 11.00 23.63
CA ALA A 72 -16.87 10.28 24.86
C ALA A 72 -17.00 11.22 26.08
N ILE A 73 -16.26 12.34 26.09
CA ILE A 73 -16.27 13.31 27.19
C ILE A 73 -17.38 14.37 27.01
N ASN A 74 -17.72 14.74 25.77
CA ASN A 74 -18.76 15.73 25.46
C ASN A 74 -19.96 15.10 24.71
N PRO A 75 -21.06 14.78 25.41
CA PRO A 75 -22.26 14.17 24.80
C PRO A 75 -22.97 15.07 23.78
N SER A 76 -22.72 16.38 23.83
CA SER A 76 -23.23 17.38 22.89
C SER A 76 -22.40 17.48 21.60
N HIS A 77 -21.29 16.74 21.50
CA HIS A 77 -20.47 16.70 20.29
C HIS A 77 -21.23 15.96 19.16
N PRO A 78 -21.20 16.44 17.90
CA PRO A 78 -21.94 15.81 16.79
C PRO A 78 -21.63 14.32 16.60
N LEU A 79 -20.37 13.92 16.85
CA LEU A 79 -19.94 12.51 16.75
C LEU A 79 -20.47 11.63 17.90
N ALA A 80 -20.90 12.20 19.03
CA ALA A 80 -21.46 11.43 20.14
C ALA A 80 -22.86 10.85 19.80
N GLN A 81 -23.50 11.37 18.75
CA GLN A 81 -24.81 10.91 18.27
C GLN A 81 -24.71 9.90 17.12
N MET A 82 -23.50 9.62 16.61
CA MET A 82 -23.25 8.65 15.54
C MET A 82 -22.61 7.37 16.09
N PRO A 83 -22.73 6.22 15.39
CA PRO A 83 -21.97 5.03 15.73
C PRO A 83 -20.48 5.36 15.73
N LEU A 84 -19.81 5.13 16.88
CA LEU A 84 -18.38 5.38 17.04
C LEU A 84 -17.59 4.58 15.99
N PRO A 85 -16.82 5.23 15.09
CA PRO A 85 -16.01 4.49 14.12
C PRO A 85 -14.99 3.59 14.84
N PRO A 86 -14.72 2.39 14.29
CA PRO A 86 -13.82 1.43 14.93
C PRO A 86 -12.38 1.95 14.99
N SER A 87 -11.64 1.58 16.05
CA SER A 87 -10.21 1.87 16.16
C SER A 87 -9.42 1.13 15.08
N MET A 88 -8.47 1.83 14.47
CA MET A 88 -7.60 1.29 13.42
C MET A 88 -6.31 0.65 13.98
N LYS A 89 -6.23 0.39 15.30
CA LYS A 89 -5.05 -0.21 15.96
C LYS A 89 -4.66 -1.58 15.41
N ASN A 90 -5.65 -2.36 14.94
CA ASN A 90 -5.43 -3.71 14.41
C ASN A 90 -5.28 -3.71 12.87
N CYS A 91 -4.67 -2.65 12.32
CA CYS A 91 -4.40 -2.55 10.89
C CYS A 91 -2.93 -2.79 10.59
N ILE A 92 -2.64 -3.78 9.74
CA ILE A 92 -1.29 -4.08 9.28
C ILE A 92 -1.04 -3.35 7.96
N GLN A 93 0.08 -2.66 7.86
CA GLN A 93 0.46 -1.85 6.71
C GLN A 93 1.76 -2.37 6.11
N LEU A 94 1.74 -2.74 4.83
CA LEU A 94 2.92 -3.15 4.06
C LEU A 94 3.13 -2.17 2.92
N ALA A 95 4.31 -1.55 2.84
CA ALA A 95 4.66 -0.59 1.80
C ALA A 95 5.93 -1.02 1.06
N ALA A 96 5.93 -0.88 -0.26
CA ALA A 96 7.02 -1.31 -1.11
C ALA A 96 8.32 -0.49 -0.96
N CYS A 97 8.21 0.79 -0.59
CA CYS A 97 9.33 1.71 -0.47
C CYS A 97 9.03 2.86 0.51
N ASP A 98 10.06 3.64 0.90
CA ASP A 98 9.89 4.84 1.73
C ASP A 98 9.17 5.98 0.96
N ALA A 99 8.82 7.04 1.68
CA ALA A 99 8.07 8.20 1.22
C ALA A 99 8.71 8.96 0.06
N GLU A 100 10.02 8.87 -0.11
CA GLU A 100 10.79 9.59 -1.14
C GLU A 100 11.50 8.63 -2.11
N GLU A 101 11.16 7.33 -2.05
CA GLU A 101 11.76 6.31 -2.90
C GLU A 101 10.87 5.95 -4.09
N LEU A 102 11.51 5.63 -5.20
CA LEU A 102 10.87 5.12 -6.41
C LEU A 102 11.09 3.61 -6.52
N LEU A 103 10.08 2.90 -7.04
CA LEU A 103 10.24 1.50 -7.39
C LEU A 103 11.29 1.33 -8.51
N PRO A 104 12.02 0.19 -8.53
CA PRO A 104 13.00 -0.08 -9.56
C PRO A 104 12.34 -0.17 -10.95
N MET A 105 12.98 0.42 -11.95
CA MET A 105 12.51 0.41 -13.35
C MET A 105 13.32 -0.56 -14.23
N ASN A 106 14.01 -1.53 -13.63
CA ASN A 106 14.79 -2.51 -14.37
C ASN A 106 13.83 -3.42 -15.21
N PRO A 107 13.99 -3.52 -16.54
CA PRO A 107 13.14 -4.35 -17.39
C PRO A 107 13.23 -5.85 -17.08
N ASP A 108 14.32 -6.30 -16.47
CA ASP A 108 14.52 -7.69 -16.07
C ASP A 108 13.77 -8.06 -14.79
N LEU A 109 13.08 -7.11 -14.15
CA LEU A 109 12.24 -7.34 -12.98
C LEU A 109 10.77 -7.04 -13.29
N PRO A 110 9.84 -7.70 -12.59
CA PRO A 110 8.43 -7.36 -12.69
C PRO A 110 8.17 -5.94 -12.16
N ALA A 111 7.21 -5.24 -12.78
CA ALA A 111 6.80 -3.89 -12.35
C ALA A 111 6.09 -3.90 -10.98
N ASP A 112 5.52 -5.03 -10.58
CA ASP A 112 4.89 -5.32 -9.29
C ASP A 112 5.83 -6.15 -8.40
N LEU A 113 7.09 -5.71 -8.27
CA LEU A 113 8.15 -6.43 -7.57
C LEU A 113 7.79 -6.74 -6.12
N PHE A 114 7.21 -5.78 -5.40
CA PHE A 114 6.87 -5.99 -3.99
C PHE A 114 5.75 -7.01 -3.84
N THR A 115 4.71 -6.92 -4.67
CA THR A 115 3.64 -7.92 -4.72
C THR A 115 4.18 -9.30 -5.10
N SER A 116 5.08 -9.36 -6.07
CA SER A 116 5.74 -10.61 -6.50
C SER A 116 6.54 -11.26 -5.37
N CYS A 117 7.23 -10.48 -4.54
CA CYS A 117 7.93 -10.97 -3.35
C CYS A 117 6.99 -11.55 -2.29
N LEU A 118 5.80 -10.98 -2.14
CA LEU A 118 4.82 -11.45 -1.16
C LEU A 118 4.02 -12.67 -1.64
N THR A 119 3.74 -12.75 -2.94
CA THR A 119 2.80 -13.76 -3.50
C THR A 119 3.49 -14.89 -4.27
N THR A 120 4.70 -14.65 -4.79
CA THR A 120 5.47 -15.63 -5.58
C THR A 120 6.97 -15.65 -5.17
N PRO A 121 7.28 -15.81 -3.87
CA PRO A 121 8.63 -15.59 -3.34
C PRO A 121 9.70 -16.48 -4.00
N ILE A 122 9.39 -17.73 -4.30
CA ILE A 122 10.34 -18.67 -4.93
C ILE A 122 10.71 -18.19 -6.34
N LYS A 123 9.71 -17.83 -7.16
CA LYS A 123 9.93 -17.40 -8.55
C LYS A 123 10.80 -16.15 -8.61
N ILE A 124 10.49 -15.15 -7.78
CA ILE A 124 11.26 -13.90 -7.78
C ILE A 124 12.66 -14.08 -7.18
N ALA A 125 12.81 -14.93 -6.16
CA ALA A 125 14.13 -15.22 -5.58
C ALA A 125 15.05 -15.90 -6.60
N LEU A 126 14.54 -16.89 -7.35
CA LEU A 126 15.30 -17.55 -8.42
C LEU A 126 15.66 -16.58 -9.55
N ARG A 127 14.70 -15.76 -9.98
CA ARG A 127 14.93 -14.70 -10.98
C ARG A 127 16.02 -13.72 -10.53
N TRP A 128 15.90 -13.23 -9.30
CA TRP A 128 16.87 -12.31 -8.70
C TRP A 128 18.26 -12.94 -8.58
N PHE A 129 18.33 -14.21 -8.15
CA PHE A 129 19.59 -14.97 -8.07
C PHE A 129 20.28 -15.04 -9.43
N CYS A 130 19.53 -15.29 -10.51
CA CYS A 130 20.07 -15.33 -11.87
C CYS A 130 20.61 -13.99 -12.39
N MET A 131 20.24 -12.88 -11.75
CA MET A 131 20.76 -11.55 -12.08
C MET A 131 22.04 -11.20 -11.29
N GLN A 132 22.38 -11.97 -10.25
CA GLN A 132 23.57 -11.69 -9.43
C GLN A 132 24.86 -12.20 -10.09
N LYS A 133 25.99 -11.56 -9.78
CA LYS A 133 27.32 -11.95 -10.27
C LYS A 133 27.70 -13.40 -9.88
N SER A 134 27.03 -13.98 -8.88
CA SER A 134 27.22 -15.34 -8.38
C SER A 134 26.77 -16.44 -9.34
N VAL A 135 26.00 -16.14 -10.40
CA VAL A 135 25.64 -17.12 -11.44
C VAL A 135 26.85 -17.70 -12.15
N LYS A 136 27.98 -16.99 -12.13
CA LYS A 136 29.27 -17.50 -12.61
C LYS A 136 29.71 -18.80 -11.91
N LEU A 137 29.16 -19.11 -10.74
CA LEU A 137 29.42 -20.34 -9.99
C LEU A 137 28.56 -21.53 -10.44
N VAL A 138 27.44 -21.29 -11.13
CA VAL A 138 26.54 -22.33 -11.65
C VAL A 138 26.25 -22.06 -13.13
N PRO A 139 27.23 -22.28 -14.03
CA PRO A 139 27.03 -22.09 -15.46
C PRO A 139 25.93 -23.05 -15.97
N GLY A 140 24.89 -22.49 -16.59
CA GLY A 140 23.80 -23.26 -17.21
C GLY A 140 22.40 -22.97 -16.65
N VAL A 141 22.27 -22.25 -15.52
CA VAL A 141 20.97 -21.77 -15.04
C VAL A 141 20.66 -20.42 -15.69
N THR A 142 19.69 -20.41 -16.60
CA THR A 142 19.19 -19.20 -17.29
C THR A 142 17.78 -18.84 -16.83
N LEU A 143 17.36 -17.60 -17.09
CA LEU A 143 16.01 -17.12 -16.75
C LEU A 143 14.91 -18.00 -17.39
N ASP A 144 15.13 -18.51 -18.61
CA ASP A 144 14.16 -19.35 -19.33
C ASP A 144 13.87 -20.69 -18.63
N LEU A 145 14.79 -21.17 -17.78
CA LEU A 145 14.61 -22.41 -17.01
C LEU A 145 13.73 -22.18 -15.77
N ILE A 146 13.63 -20.95 -15.28
CA ILE A 146 12.82 -20.59 -14.10
C ILE A 146 11.35 -20.38 -14.46
N GLU A 147 11.05 -20.10 -15.73
CA GLU A 147 9.68 -19.84 -16.20
C GLU A 147 8.96 -21.10 -16.70
N LYS A 148 9.63 -22.25 -16.74
CA LYS A 148 9.04 -23.57 -17.05
C LYS A 148 8.44 -24.23 -15.81
#